data_AF-A0A395JN10-F1
#
_entry.id   AF-A0A395JN10-F1
#
_cell.length_a   1.000
_cell.length_b   1.000
_cell.length_c   1.000
_cell.angle_alpha   90.00
_cell.angle_beta   90.00
_cell.angle_gamma   90.00
#
_symmetry.space_group_name_H-M   'P 1'
#
loop_
_entity.id
_entity.type
_entity.pdbx_description
1 polymer ?
#
loop_
_entity_poly.entity_id
_entity_poly.type
_entity_poly.pdbx_seq_one_letter_code
_entity_poly.pdbx_strand_id
1 'polypeptide(L)'
;MKSLMRCALTLMLGLLAQTVIAGTLQVTQDPKLARYQCPSADLLRQFLNFDDLLIGELHGTVETPAFFKCLVDFSVTHANERVIVSLEMPSAARESSDEFWRKGEFEDGRSSVAMYHLVMYLVELEAQLLIDLHFQHRSRHFNSQIELSKFRENRTVVVGSEIEALSQKGKVIGLAGNLHTPKIRPSFMIPEQDFEGRHVGPSFTHILIDSALGGEVWLCPGMGECGLQQLMVQKTARRGSLIADSERGHDYIYYLDIDGFTGSAPQQ
;
A
#
# COMPACT_ATOMS: atom_id res chain seq x y z
N MET A 1 -61.04 -16.09 -43.42
CA MET A 1 -60.83 -14.64 -43.67
C MET A 1 -60.25 -14.04 -42.40
N LYS A 2 -58.93 -13.74 -42.41
CA LYS A 2 -58.32 -12.39 -42.22
C LYS A 2 -58.75 -11.74 -40.89
N SER A 3 -57.88 -11.41 -39.93
CA SER A 3 -56.68 -10.58 -40.08
C SER A 3 -55.76 -10.68 -38.85
N LEU A 4 -54.45 -10.76 -39.10
CA LEU A 4 -53.38 -10.49 -38.14
C LEU A 4 -53.30 -8.98 -37.86
N MET A 5 -53.01 -8.60 -36.61
CA MET A 5 -52.60 -7.24 -36.26
C MET A 5 -51.27 -7.31 -35.53
N ARG A 6 -50.19 -7.07 -36.28
CA ARG A 6 -48.81 -6.92 -35.78
C ARG A 6 -48.60 -5.44 -35.48
N CYS A 7 -48.47 -5.09 -34.21
CA CYS A 7 -47.96 -3.78 -33.80
C CYS A 7 -46.43 -3.84 -33.79
N ALA A 8 -45.81 -3.25 -34.81
CA ALA A 8 -44.38 -3.00 -34.85
C ALA A 8 -44.10 -1.72 -34.05
N LEU A 9 -43.51 -1.87 -32.88
CA LEU A 9 -42.97 -0.74 -32.11
C LEU A 9 -41.46 -0.70 -32.36
N THR A 10 -41.06 0.08 -33.36
CA THR A 10 -39.67 0.37 -33.67
C THR A 10 -39.15 1.39 -32.67
N LEU A 11 -38.44 0.93 -31.64
CA LEU A 11 -37.74 1.78 -30.69
C LEU A 11 -36.42 2.24 -31.31
N MET A 12 -36.36 3.48 -31.80
CA MET A 12 -35.08 4.12 -32.15
C MET A 12 -34.31 4.42 -30.87
N LEU A 13 -33.39 3.54 -30.48
CA LEU A 13 -32.29 3.90 -29.58
C LEU A 13 -31.27 4.70 -30.38
N GLY A 14 -31.27 6.02 -30.18
CA GLY A 14 -30.20 6.89 -30.65
C GLY A 14 -28.90 6.56 -29.91
N LEU A 15 -27.93 6.03 -30.65
CA LEU A 15 -26.53 5.97 -30.22
C LEU A 15 -25.99 7.41 -30.12
N LEU A 16 -26.04 7.99 -28.91
CA LEU A 16 -25.14 9.07 -28.56
C LEU A 16 -23.81 8.44 -28.12
N ALA A 17 -22.93 8.23 -29.09
CA ALA A 17 -21.53 7.93 -28.83
C ALA A 17 -20.91 9.15 -28.15
N GLN A 18 -20.83 9.13 -26.82
CA GLN A 18 -20.02 10.10 -26.08
C GLN A 18 -18.57 9.81 -26.40
N THR A 19 -17.95 10.69 -27.17
CA THR A 19 -16.49 10.79 -27.30
C THR A 19 -15.94 11.12 -25.92
N VAL A 20 -15.57 10.10 -25.16
CA VAL A 20 -14.72 10.24 -23.98
C VAL A 20 -13.38 10.72 -24.49
N ILE A 21 -13.09 12.00 -24.31
CA ILE A 21 -11.76 12.57 -24.50
C ILE A 21 -10.91 11.94 -23.40
N ALA A 22 -10.23 10.83 -23.73
CA ALA A 22 -9.19 10.26 -22.90
C ALA A 22 -8.02 11.25 -22.88
N GLY A 23 -8.12 12.26 -22.01
CA GLY A 23 -7.00 13.12 -21.66
C GLY A 23 -5.90 12.23 -21.10
N THR A 24 -4.92 11.90 -21.94
CA THR A 24 -3.78 11.12 -21.52
C THR A 24 -2.96 12.02 -20.61
N LEU A 25 -3.15 11.89 -19.30
CA LEU A 25 -2.23 12.43 -18.32
C LEU A 25 -0.86 11.81 -18.63
N GLN A 26 -0.02 12.57 -19.35
CA GLN A 26 1.40 12.26 -19.48
C GLN A 26 2.03 12.52 -18.12
N VAL A 27 1.80 11.59 -17.19
CA VAL A 27 2.64 11.45 -16.01
C VAL A 27 4.02 11.14 -16.56
N THR A 28 4.93 12.12 -16.50
CA THR A 28 6.34 11.92 -16.85
C THR A 28 6.85 10.80 -15.95
N GLN A 29 6.94 9.59 -16.51
CA GLN A 29 7.38 8.45 -15.74
C GLN A 29 8.83 8.70 -15.35
N ASP A 30 9.10 8.82 -14.05
CA ASP A 30 10.46 8.82 -13.55
C ASP A 30 11.14 7.54 -14.11
N PRO A 31 12.23 7.66 -14.88
CA PRO A 31 12.90 6.50 -15.46
C PRO A 31 13.40 5.51 -14.40
N LYS A 32 13.49 5.92 -13.12
CA LYS A 32 13.75 5.01 -11.99
C LYS A 32 12.54 4.11 -11.69
N LEU A 33 11.32 4.64 -11.74
CA LEU A 33 10.09 3.87 -11.52
C LEU A 33 9.86 2.83 -12.62
N ALA A 34 10.32 3.09 -13.84
CA ALA A 34 10.11 2.21 -14.99
C ALA A 34 10.92 0.89 -14.96
N ARG A 35 11.82 0.71 -13.97
CA ARG A 35 12.77 -0.43 -13.95
C ARG A 35 12.26 -1.65 -13.21
N TYR A 36 11.29 -1.50 -12.31
CA TYR A 36 10.78 -2.63 -11.53
C TYR A 36 9.91 -3.54 -12.40
N GLN A 37 10.18 -4.85 -12.37
CA GLN A 37 9.37 -5.85 -13.04
C GLN A 37 8.47 -6.55 -12.02
N CYS A 38 7.18 -6.67 -12.32
CA CYS A 38 6.29 -7.43 -11.46
C CYS A 38 6.79 -8.86 -11.28
N PRO A 39 6.66 -9.45 -10.07
CA PRO A 39 6.99 -10.85 -9.87
C PRO A 39 6.15 -11.77 -10.74
N SER A 40 6.56 -13.03 -10.85
CA SER A 40 5.80 -14.04 -11.59
C SER A 40 4.39 -14.21 -11.02
N ALA A 41 3.45 -14.59 -11.88
CA ALA A 41 2.07 -14.87 -11.48
C ALA A 41 1.98 -15.97 -10.40
N ASP A 42 2.89 -16.95 -10.42
CA ASP A 42 2.95 -17.99 -9.39
C ASP A 42 3.30 -17.43 -8.02
N LEU A 43 4.24 -16.48 -7.96
CA LEU A 43 4.57 -15.82 -6.71
C LEU A 43 3.43 -14.93 -6.23
N LEU A 44 2.84 -14.10 -7.10
CA LEU A 44 1.69 -13.27 -6.73
C LEU A 44 0.49 -14.11 -6.28
N ARG A 45 0.29 -15.29 -6.87
CA ARG A 45 -0.71 -16.26 -6.41
C ARG A 45 -0.38 -16.82 -5.03
N GLN A 46 0.89 -17.05 -4.71
CA GLN A 46 1.29 -17.43 -3.36
C GLN A 46 0.88 -16.37 -2.33
N PHE A 47 1.07 -15.08 -2.63
CA PHE A 47 0.59 -13.98 -1.78
C PHE A 47 -0.94 -13.96 -1.67
N LEU A 48 -1.65 -14.14 -2.79
CA LEU A 48 -3.12 -14.14 -2.82
C LEU A 48 -3.74 -15.30 -2.01
N ASN A 49 -3.02 -16.41 -1.85
CA ASN A 49 -3.48 -17.58 -1.09
C ASN A 49 -3.46 -17.37 0.43
N PHE A 50 -2.78 -16.34 0.95
CA PHE A 50 -2.97 -15.91 2.33
C PHE A 50 -4.32 -15.21 2.47
N ASP A 51 -4.96 -15.26 3.65
CA ASP A 51 -6.28 -14.65 3.87
C ASP A 51 -6.20 -13.12 3.72
N ASP A 52 -5.64 -12.43 4.72
CA ASP A 52 -5.31 -11.01 4.66
C ASP A 52 -3.80 -10.80 4.70
N LEU A 53 -3.34 -9.65 4.20
CA LEU A 53 -1.92 -9.29 4.14
C LEU A 53 -1.66 -7.98 4.87
N LEU A 54 -0.67 -7.98 5.75
CA LEU A 54 -0.07 -6.75 6.27
C LEU A 54 1.40 -6.70 5.86
N ILE A 55 1.71 -5.82 4.92
CA ILE A 55 3.02 -5.72 4.28
C ILE A 55 3.82 -4.60 4.93
N GLY A 56 4.94 -4.99 5.53
CA GLY A 56 5.95 -4.10 6.08
C GLY A 56 6.92 -3.63 5.02
N GLU A 57 7.23 -2.34 5.01
CA GLU A 57 8.14 -1.74 4.03
C GLU A 57 9.13 -0.75 4.64
N LEU A 58 10.24 -0.53 3.96
CA LEU A 58 11.16 0.57 4.27
C LEU A 58 10.75 1.80 3.45
N HIS A 59 10.21 2.81 4.14
CA HIS A 59 9.73 4.04 3.53
C HIS A 59 10.78 4.65 2.59
N GLY A 60 10.33 5.28 1.50
CA GLY A 60 11.24 6.00 0.60
C GLY A 60 12.06 5.10 -0.33
N THR A 61 11.55 3.92 -0.67
CA THR A 61 12.07 3.06 -1.75
C THR A 61 11.21 3.17 -3.02
N VAL A 62 11.80 2.90 -4.18
CA VAL A 62 11.09 2.85 -5.48
C VAL A 62 10.35 1.52 -5.64
N GLU A 63 11.00 0.42 -5.26
CA GLU A 63 10.59 -0.93 -5.62
C GLU A 63 9.44 -1.45 -4.76
N THR A 64 9.33 -1.05 -3.49
CA THR A 64 8.24 -1.54 -2.63
C THR A 64 6.87 -1.03 -3.09
N PRO A 65 6.66 0.27 -3.39
CA PRO A 65 5.41 0.73 -3.98
C PRO A 65 5.10 0.06 -5.33
N ALA A 66 6.11 -0.22 -6.15
CA ALA A 66 5.94 -0.90 -7.44
C ALA A 66 5.53 -2.38 -7.26
N PHE A 67 6.17 -3.11 -6.34
CA PHE A 67 5.75 -4.45 -5.95
C PHE A 67 4.31 -4.47 -5.46
N PHE A 68 3.98 -3.54 -4.56
CA PHE A 68 2.65 -3.44 -3.99
C PHE A 68 1.58 -3.19 -5.06
N LYS A 69 1.87 -2.31 -6.04
CA LYS A 69 1.03 -2.12 -7.22
C LYS A 69 0.77 -3.45 -7.96
N CYS A 70 1.82 -4.22 -8.27
CA CYS A 70 1.68 -5.52 -8.95
C CYS A 70 0.78 -6.49 -8.17
N LEU A 71 0.90 -6.51 -6.84
CA LEU A 71 0.08 -7.35 -5.98
C LEU A 71 -1.38 -6.92 -5.99
N VAL A 72 -1.67 -5.62 -5.93
CA VAL A 72 -3.04 -5.09 -6.03
C VAL A 72 -3.64 -5.41 -7.38
N ASP A 73 -2.93 -5.18 -8.48
CA ASP A 73 -3.41 -5.48 -9.84
C ASP A 73 -3.76 -6.96 -10.02
N PHE A 74 -2.89 -7.84 -9.50
CA PHE A 74 -3.13 -9.27 -9.51
C PHE A 74 -4.35 -9.62 -8.65
N SER A 75 -4.50 -8.99 -7.48
CA SER A 75 -5.60 -9.27 -6.56
C SER A 75 -6.95 -8.80 -7.11
N VAL A 76 -7.02 -7.63 -7.73
CA VAL A 76 -8.25 -7.11 -8.38
C VAL A 76 -8.76 -8.06 -9.45
N THR A 77 -7.86 -8.77 -10.13
CA THR A 77 -8.20 -9.67 -11.25
C THR A 77 -8.43 -11.12 -10.84
N HIS A 78 -7.90 -11.56 -9.70
CA HIS A 78 -7.88 -12.98 -9.31
C HIS A 78 -8.49 -13.29 -7.94
N ALA A 79 -8.73 -12.29 -7.08
CA ALA A 79 -9.41 -12.50 -5.81
C ALA A 79 -10.90 -12.83 -6.06
N ASN A 80 -11.46 -13.72 -5.23
CA ASN A 80 -12.88 -14.08 -5.29
C ASN A 80 -13.77 -13.13 -4.46
N GLU A 81 -13.21 -12.05 -3.95
CA GLU A 81 -13.84 -11.12 -3.02
C GLU A 81 -13.40 -9.68 -3.29
N ARG A 82 -14.05 -8.72 -2.62
CA ARG A 82 -13.70 -7.30 -2.72
C ARG A 82 -12.29 -7.08 -2.18
N VAL A 83 -11.41 -6.47 -2.99
CA VAL A 83 -10.07 -6.08 -2.53
C VAL A 83 -10.15 -4.73 -1.81
N ILE A 84 -9.63 -4.69 -0.60
CA ILE A 84 -9.51 -3.50 0.23
C ILE A 84 -8.03 -3.20 0.43
N VAL A 85 -7.60 -2.00 0.05
CA VAL A 85 -6.21 -1.57 0.19
C VAL A 85 -6.11 -0.60 1.37
N SER A 86 -5.20 -0.85 2.31
CA SER A 86 -5.02 -0.02 3.50
C SER A 86 -3.61 0.56 3.57
N LEU A 87 -3.45 1.88 3.52
CA LEU A 87 -2.13 2.53 3.50
C LEU A 87 -1.84 3.30 4.78
N GLU A 88 -0.60 3.22 5.27
CA GLU A 88 -0.07 4.02 6.39
C GLU A 88 0.16 5.48 5.99
N MET A 89 -0.93 6.14 5.61
CA MET A 89 -0.94 7.46 5.01
C MET A 89 -2.07 8.29 5.63
N PRO A 90 -1.93 9.62 5.71
CA PRO A 90 -3.04 10.48 6.10
C PRO A 90 -4.10 10.49 5.00
N SER A 91 -5.36 10.73 5.38
CA SER A 91 -6.44 10.87 4.39
C SER A 91 -6.21 12.00 3.38
N ALA A 92 -5.43 13.02 3.77
CA ALA A 92 -5.04 14.14 2.91
C ALA A 92 -4.19 13.70 1.70
N ALA A 93 -3.43 12.60 1.81
CA ALA A 93 -2.62 12.05 0.72
C ALA A 93 -3.45 11.62 -0.50
N ARG A 94 -4.77 11.44 -0.33
CA ARG A 94 -5.71 11.21 -1.42
C ARG A 94 -5.69 12.30 -2.48
N GLU A 95 -5.44 13.56 -2.08
CA GLU A 95 -5.45 14.71 -2.98
C GLU A 95 -4.04 14.95 -3.52
N SER A 96 -3.87 14.91 -4.85
CA SER A 96 -2.56 15.14 -5.50
C SER A 96 -1.92 16.49 -5.17
N SER A 97 -2.73 17.50 -4.86
CA SER A 97 -2.28 18.86 -4.59
C SER A 97 -1.99 19.15 -3.11
N ASP A 98 -2.22 18.18 -2.22
CA ASP A 98 -2.09 18.35 -0.78
C ASP A 98 -0.66 18.69 -0.34
N GLU A 99 -0.52 19.42 0.75
CA GLU A 99 0.78 19.81 1.32
C GLU A 99 1.58 18.60 1.79
N PHE A 100 0.93 17.49 2.15
CA PHE A 100 1.60 16.24 2.52
C PHE A 100 2.61 15.75 1.46
N TRP A 101 2.34 15.99 0.18
CA TRP A 101 3.23 15.56 -0.92
C TRP A 101 4.42 16.49 -1.15
N ARG A 102 4.41 17.67 -0.54
CA ARG A 102 5.46 18.66 -0.70
C ARG A 102 6.53 18.48 0.36
N LYS A 103 7.73 18.96 0.05
CA LYS A 103 8.81 19.09 1.01
C LYS A 103 8.34 19.87 2.26
N GLY A 104 8.54 19.33 3.46
CA GLY A 104 7.97 19.88 4.69
C GLY A 104 7.99 18.94 5.89
N GLU A 105 6.90 18.93 6.67
CA GLU A 105 6.82 18.19 7.95
C GLU A 105 6.87 16.65 7.79
N PHE A 106 6.55 16.13 6.60
CA PHE A 106 6.40 14.69 6.36
C PHE A 106 7.43 14.12 5.37
N GLU A 107 8.72 14.37 5.61
CA GLU A 107 9.82 13.94 4.72
C GLU A 107 10.30 12.49 4.93
N ASP A 108 9.63 11.67 5.74
CA ASP A 108 10.11 10.34 6.17
C ASP A 108 9.96 9.20 5.14
N GLY A 109 9.86 9.55 3.86
CA GLY A 109 9.76 8.61 2.73
C GLY A 109 8.33 8.21 2.36
N ARG A 110 7.35 8.44 3.24
CA ARG A 110 5.91 8.26 2.92
C ARG A 110 5.42 9.25 1.86
N SER A 111 5.96 10.46 1.84
CA SER A 111 5.70 11.47 0.80
C SER A 111 6.56 11.30 -0.47
N SER A 112 7.27 10.17 -0.61
CA SER A 112 8.16 9.93 -1.76
C SER A 112 7.43 9.96 -3.10
N VAL A 113 8.15 10.30 -4.17
CA VAL A 113 7.62 10.26 -5.55
C VAL A 113 7.01 8.89 -5.88
N ALA A 114 7.67 7.80 -5.52
CA ALA A 114 7.16 6.44 -5.73
C ALA A 114 5.83 6.20 -5.01
N MET A 115 5.71 6.61 -3.75
CA MET A 115 4.47 6.47 -2.98
C MET A 115 3.35 7.38 -3.53
N TYR A 116 3.68 8.61 -3.96
CA TYR A 116 2.73 9.49 -4.64
C TYR A 116 2.10 8.80 -5.85
N HIS A 117 2.92 8.21 -6.74
CA HIS A 117 2.40 7.51 -7.91
C HIS A 117 1.54 6.29 -7.54
N LEU A 118 1.93 5.54 -6.51
CA LEU A 118 1.11 4.45 -6.00
C LEU A 118 -0.23 4.95 -5.49
N VAL A 119 -0.27 6.01 -4.66
CA VAL A 119 -1.53 6.52 -4.12
C VAL A 119 -2.43 7.06 -5.24
N MET A 120 -1.89 7.83 -6.19
CA MET A 120 -2.69 8.34 -7.31
C MET A 120 -3.30 7.20 -8.13
N TYR A 121 -2.50 6.15 -8.40
CA TYR A 121 -2.98 4.95 -9.06
C TYR A 121 -4.12 4.26 -8.28
N LEU A 122 -3.97 4.10 -6.96
CA LEU A 122 -4.99 3.46 -6.12
C LEU A 122 -6.27 4.28 -6.03
N VAL A 123 -6.18 5.61 -6.00
CA VAL A 123 -7.33 6.51 -6.05
C VAL A 123 -8.09 6.35 -7.37
N GLU A 124 -7.39 6.20 -8.50
CA GLU A 124 -8.02 5.92 -9.79
C GLU A 124 -8.71 4.54 -9.82
N LEU A 125 -8.13 3.51 -9.20
CA LEU A 125 -8.77 2.20 -9.07
C LEU A 125 -10.03 2.25 -8.19
N GLU A 126 -9.99 2.99 -7.09
CA GLU A 126 -11.16 3.18 -6.22
C GLU A 126 -12.27 3.96 -6.94
N ALA A 127 -11.93 5.00 -7.70
CA ALA A 127 -12.91 5.75 -8.50
C ALA A 127 -13.60 4.89 -9.57
N GLN A 128 -12.92 3.85 -10.05
CA GLN A 128 -13.48 2.82 -10.94
C GLN A 128 -14.23 1.72 -10.21
N LEU A 129 -14.37 1.83 -8.88
CA LEU A 129 -14.97 0.82 -8.02
C LEU A 129 -14.29 -0.55 -8.13
N LEU A 130 -12.97 -0.59 -8.36
CA LEU A 130 -12.19 -1.83 -8.43
C LEU A 130 -11.64 -2.27 -7.06
N ILE A 131 -11.34 -1.30 -6.19
CA ILE A 131 -10.91 -1.51 -4.80
C ILE A 131 -11.65 -0.56 -3.86
N ASP A 132 -11.62 -0.86 -2.56
CA ASP A 132 -11.89 0.14 -1.51
C ASP A 132 -10.55 0.63 -0.93
N LEU A 133 -10.35 1.94 -0.82
CA LEU A 133 -9.08 2.52 -0.34
C LEU A 133 -9.23 3.12 1.06
N HIS A 134 -8.46 2.57 1.98
CA HIS A 134 -8.39 2.98 3.39
C HIS A 134 -7.06 3.68 3.71
N PHE A 135 -7.15 4.76 4.48
CA PHE A 135 -6.00 5.52 4.99
C PHE A 135 -5.93 5.38 6.51
N GLN A 136 -4.88 4.74 7.02
CA GLN A 136 -4.71 4.40 8.43
C GLN A 136 -4.65 5.65 9.32
N HIS A 137 -4.06 6.76 8.81
CA HIS A 137 -3.94 8.03 9.53
C HIS A 137 -5.04 9.03 9.14
N ARG A 138 -6.27 8.54 8.97
CA ARG A 138 -7.43 9.41 8.69
C ARG A 138 -7.59 10.52 9.74
N SER A 139 -8.01 11.70 9.27
CA SER A 139 -8.36 12.82 10.14
C SER A 139 -9.46 12.41 11.12
N ARG A 140 -9.23 12.63 12.41
CA ARG A 140 -10.18 12.35 13.49
C ARG A 140 -10.47 13.65 14.22
N HIS A 141 -11.74 13.90 14.51
CA HIS A 141 -12.15 15.04 15.32
C HIS A 141 -12.20 14.62 16.80
N PHE A 142 -11.58 15.42 17.66
CA PHE A 142 -11.58 15.21 19.11
C PHE A 142 -12.23 16.40 19.78
N ASN A 143 -13.19 16.16 20.67
CA ASN A 143 -13.92 17.21 21.37
C ASN A 143 -13.11 17.80 22.54
N SER A 144 -12.01 17.16 22.92
CA SER A 144 -11.13 17.61 24.01
C SER A 144 -9.69 17.12 23.83
N GLN A 145 -8.76 17.79 24.53
CA GLN A 145 -7.36 17.35 24.60
C GLN A 145 -7.21 15.98 25.29
N ILE A 146 -8.12 15.64 26.21
CA ILE A 146 -8.12 14.33 26.89
C ILE A 146 -8.41 13.20 25.89
N GLU A 147 -9.38 13.40 24.99
CA GLU A 147 -9.68 12.43 23.93
C GLU A 147 -8.50 12.28 22.96
N LEU A 148 -7.87 13.38 22.57
CA LEU A 148 -6.67 13.34 21.72
C LEU A 148 -5.51 12.59 22.40
N SER A 149 -5.23 12.86 23.68
CA SER A 149 -4.19 12.16 24.44
C SER A 149 -4.49 10.66 24.55
N LYS A 150 -5.73 10.29 24.89
CA LYS A 150 -6.15 8.89 24.92
C LYS A 150 -6.00 8.20 23.56
N PHE A 151 -6.32 8.89 22.48
CA PHE A 151 -6.10 8.36 21.14
C PHE A 151 -4.62 8.17 20.85
N ARG A 152 -3.76 9.15 21.19
CA ARG A 152 -2.30 9.03 21.01
C ARG A 152 -1.72 7.85 21.79
N GLU A 153 -2.17 7.64 23.01
CA GLU A 153 -1.77 6.51 23.86
C GLU A 153 -2.23 5.15 23.32
N ASN A 154 -3.35 5.10 22.58
CA ASN A 154 -3.94 3.87 22.06
C ASN A 154 -3.93 3.80 20.53
N ARG A 155 -3.12 4.62 19.85
CA ARG A 155 -3.21 4.81 18.40
C ARG A 155 -2.98 3.50 17.65
N THR A 156 -1.98 2.74 18.06
CA THR A 156 -1.61 1.44 17.48
C THR A 156 -2.76 0.44 17.57
N VAL A 157 -3.41 0.36 18.73
CA VAL A 157 -4.58 -0.50 18.96
C VAL A 157 -5.74 -0.06 18.06
N VAL A 158 -6.06 1.25 18.05
CA VAL A 158 -7.18 1.79 17.27
C VAL A 158 -6.97 1.53 15.78
N VAL A 159 -5.78 1.83 15.24
CA VAL A 159 -5.49 1.61 13.82
C VAL A 159 -5.48 0.14 13.48
N GLY A 160 -4.85 -0.72 14.29
CA GLY A 160 -4.84 -2.17 14.04
C GLY A 160 -6.23 -2.78 14.07
N SER A 161 -7.07 -2.46 15.06
CA SER A 161 -8.46 -2.94 15.11
C SER A 161 -9.34 -2.37 14.00
N GLU A 162 -9.07 -1.16 13.51
CA GLU A 162 -9.75 -0.63 12.32
C GLU A 162 -9.40 -1.46 11.07
N ILE A 163 -8.13 -1.85 10.92
CA ILE A 163 -7.68 -2.73 9.83
C ILE A 163 -8.30 -4.13 9.97
N GLU A 164 -8.32 -4.71 11.18
CA GLU A 164 -9.01 -5.99 11.45
C GLU A 164 -10.47 -5.94 11.03
N ALA A 165 -11.18 -4.84 11.34
CA ALA A 165 -12.58 -4.69 10.96
C ALA A 165 -12.81 -4.63 9.43
N LEU A 166 -11.78 -4.32 8.64
CA LEU A 166 -11.86 -4.36 7.18
C LEU A 166 -11.88 -5.79 6.63
N SER A 167 -11.22 -6.76 7.28
CA SER A 167 -11.20 -8.16 6.81
C SER A 167 -12.57 -8.81 6.80
N GLN A 168 -13.51 -8.28 7.60
CA GLN A 168 -14.89 -8.72 7.61
C GLN A 168 -15.69 -8.28 6.36
N LYS A 169 -15.10 -7.46 5.49
CA LYS A 169 -15.74 -6.88 4.30
C LYS A 169 -15.13 -7.36 2.98
N GLY A 170 -13.95 -7.98 3.02
CA GLY A 170 -13.22 -8.47 1.87
C GLY A 170 -11.74 -8.66 2.17
N LYS A 171 -10.96 -8.99 1.13
CA LYS A 171 -9.53 -9.24 1.22
C LYS A 171 -8.77 -7.95 1.52
N VAL A 172 -8.10 -7.87 2.66
CA VAL A 172 -7.29 -6.70 3.00
C VAL A 172 -5.85 -6.90 2.56
N ILE A 173 -5.31 -5.90 1.86
CA ILE A 173 -3.89 -5.78 1.56
C ILE A 173 -3.40 -4.46 2.14
N GLY A 174 -2.76 -4.53 3.30
CA GLY A 174 -2.20 -3.38 4.01
C GLY A 174 -0.74 -3.12 3.64
N LEU A 175 -0.36 -1.84 3.53
CA LEU A 175 1.03 -1.38 3.43
C LEU A 175 1.32 -0.40 4.56
N ALA A 176 2.36 -0.69 5.33
CA ALA A 176 2.83 0.20 6.40
C ALA A 176 4.35 0.02 6.61
N GLY A 177 4.95 0.96 7.31
CA GLY A 177 6.36 0.91 7.70
C GLY A 177 6.67 -0.40 8.43
N ASN A 178 7.85 -0.94 8.20
CA ASN A 178 8.30 -2.21 8.75
C ASN A 178 8.28 -2.26 10.29
N LEU A 179 8.33 -1.11 10.98
CA LEU A 179 8.19 -1.02 12.43
C LEU A 179 6.73 -1.07 12.92
N HIS A 180 5.76 -0.84 12.04
CA HIS A 180 4.33 -0.82 12.34
C HIS A 180 3.64 -2.17 12.08
N THR A 181 4.32 -3.05 11.33
CA THR A 181 3.77 -4.31 10.82
C THR A 181 4.20 -5.60 11.50
N PRO A 182 5.10 -5.67 12.51
CA PRO A 182 5.35 -6.94 13.19
C PRO A 182 4.06 -7.48 13.85
N LYS A 183 3.95 -8.79 13.94
CA LYS A 183 2.92 -9.53 14.70
C LYS A 183 3.35 -9.75 16.14
N ILE A 184 4.64 -10.05 16.30
CA ILE A 184 5.31 -10.26 17.59
C ILE A 184 6.38 -9.20 17.74
N ARG A 185 6.62 -8.75 18.98
CA ARG A 185 7.65 -7.74 19.23
C ARG A 185 9.04 -8.30 18.93
N PRO A 186 9.79 -7.71 18.00
CA PRO A 186 11.18 -8.09 17.76
C PRO A 186 12.05 -7.76 18.98
N SER A 187 13.12 -8.53 19.20
CA SER A 187 14.01 -8.35 20.35
C SER A 187 14.75 -7.00 20.36
N PHE A 188 14.91 -6.36 19.20
CA PHE A 188 15.56 -5.05 19.05
C PHE A 188 14.64 -3.87 19.38
N MET A 189 13.32 -4.09 19.50
CA MET A 189 12.37 -3.04 19.88
C MET A 189 12.29 -2.87 21.39
N ILE A 190 12.13 -1.63 21.85
CA ILE A 190 11.95 -1.34 23.27
C ILE A 190 10.62 -1.93 23.80
N PRO A 191 10.56 -2.43 25.05
CA PRO A 191 9.36 -3.10 25.57
C PRO A 191 8.09 -2.23 25.65
N GLU A 192 8.24 -0.91 25.66
CA GLU A 192 7.13 0.03 25.72
C GLU A 192 6.56 0.37 24.33
N GLN A 193 7.29 0.04 23.25
CA GLN A 193 6.83 0.27 21.89
C GLN A 193 5.77 -0.77 21.49
N ASP A 194 4.67 -0.26 20.98
CA ASP A 194 3.57 -1.03 20.39
C ASP A 194 3.49 -0.74 18.89
N PHE A 195 2.80 -1.60 18.15
CA PHE A 195 2.71 -1.52 16.69
C PHE A 195 1.37 -2.09 16.22
N GLU A 196 0.87 -1.54 15.13
CA GLU A 196 -0.45 -1.80 14.56
C GLU A 196 -0.64 -3.28 14.23
N GLY A 197 0.40 -3.93 13.69
CA GLY A 197 0.39 -5.33 13.31
C GLY A 197 0.08 -6.31 14.46
N ARG A 198 0.28 -5.92 15.72
CA ARG A 198 -0.15 -6.76 16.85
C ARG A 198 -1.67 -6.88 16.98
N HIS A 199 -2.39 -5.91 16.44
CA HIS A 199 -3.83 -5.69 16.69
C HIS A 199 -4.70 -5.87 15.44
N VAL A 200 -4.13 -6.30 14.31
CA VAL A 200 -4.91 -6.58 13.08
C VAL A 200 -5.63 -7.92 13.08
N GLY A 201 -5.45 -8.73 14.12
CA GLY A 201 -6.11 -10.02 14.28
C GLY A 201 -5.37 -11.19 13.62
N PRO A 202 -5.82 -12.43 13.85
CA PRO A 202 -5.10 -13.64 13.47
C PRO A 202 -5.22 -14.01 11.97
N SER A 203 -6.13 -13.39 11.20
CA SER A 203 -6.29 -13.67 9.76
C SER A 203 -5.17 -13.05 8.91
N PHE A 204 -4.44 -12.09 9.45
CA PHE A 204 -3.37 -11.42 8.73
C PHE A 204 -2.10 -12.24 8.72
N THR A 205 -1.55 -12.40 7.51
CA THR A 205 -0.17 -12.81 7.29
C THR A 205 0.71 -11.57 7.19
N HIS A 206 1.74 -11.51 8.03
CA HIS A 206 2.67 -10.39 8.13
C HIS A 206 3.89 -10.66 7.26
N ILE A 207 4.13 -9.79 6.27
CA ILE A 207 5.24 -9.97 5.33
C ILE A 207 6.09 -8.71 5.29
N LEU A 208 7.38 -8.84 5.60
CA LEU A 208 8.34 -7.77 5.41
C LEU A 208 8.92 -7.81 4.00
N ILE A 209 8.89 -6.69 3.28
CA ILE A 209 9.59 -6.51 2.02
C ILE A 209 11.01 -6.02 2.30
N ASP A 210 12.00 -6.69 1.70
CA ASP A 210 13.41 -6.37 1.88
C ASP A 210 14.19 -6.61 0.58
N SER A 211 15.45 -6.19 0.56
CA SER A 211 16.39 -6.40 -0.53
C SER A 211 17.56 -7.26 -0.07
N ALA A 212 17.83 -8.34 -0.81
CA ALA A 212 18.98 -9.19 -0.51
C ALA A 212 20.32 -8.46 -0.71
N LEU A 213 20.35 -7.48 -1.62
CA LEU A 213 21.55 -6.76 -2.04
C LEU A 213 21.69 -5.37 -1.41
N GLY A 214 20.86 -5.02 -0.43
CA GLY A 214 20.85 -3.68 0.16
C GLY A 214 20.31 -2.65 -0.83
N GLY A 215 21.04 -1.55 -1.03
CA GLY A 215 20.68 -0.46 -1.94
C GLY A 215 20.52 0.87 -1.21
N GLU A 216 19.67 1.73 -1.73
CA GLU A 216 19.41 3.07 -1.18
C GLU A 216 17.97 3.22 -0.73
N VAL A 217 17.77 4.02 0.31
CA VAL A 217 16.45 4.38 0.83
C VAL A 217 16.44 5.85 1.21
N TRP A 218 15.33 6.54 1.01
CA TRP A 218 15.14 7.88 1.59
C TRP A 218 14.51 7.78 2.97
N LEU A 219 15.19 8.23 4.02
CA LEU A 219 14.63 8.24 5.37
C LEU A 219 15.11 9.44 6.19
N CYS A 220 14.37 9.74 7.27
CA CYS A 220 14.73 10.74 8.28
C CYS A 220 15.19 10.01 9.55
N PRO A 221 16.50 9.90 9.80
CA PRO A 221 17.00 9.15 10.96
C PRO A 221 16.77 9.97 12.24
N GLY A 222 15.66 9.73 12.93
CA GLY A 222 15.35 10.39 14.21
C GLY A 222 15.30 11.91 14.09
N MET A 223 16.17 12.62 14.83
CA MET A 223 16.29 14.09 14.78
C MET A 223 17.29 14.61 13.72
N GLY A 224 17.78 13.76 12.84
CA GLY A 224 18.73 14.11 11.78
C GLY A 224 18.09 14.67 10.51
N GLU A 225 18.93 15.11 9.58
CA GLU A 225 18.50 15.51 8.24
C GLU A 225 18.00 14.31 7.43
N CYS A 226 16.85 14.48 6.78
CA CYS A 226 16.31 13.49 5.85
C CYS A 226 17.19 13.39 4.60
N GLY A 227 17.38 12.17 4.10
CA GLY A 227 18.22 11.97 2.92
C GLY A 227 18.35 10.53 2.49
N LEU A 228 19.12 10.32 1.42
CA LEU A 228 19.48 8.99 0.95
C LEU A 228 20.42 8.32 1.96
N GLN A 229 20.05 7.11 2.37
CA GLN A 229 20.82 6.24 3.24
C GLN A 229 21.15 4.95 2.50
N GLN A 230 22.35 4.43 2.75
CA GLN A 230 22.78 3.14 2.22
C GLN A 230 22.31 2.00 3.12
N LEU A 231 21.70 1.00 2.51
CA LEU A 231 21.30 -0.25 3.14
C LEU A 231 22.37 -1.32 2.94
N MET A 232 22.58 -2.11 3.98
CA MET A 232 23.57 -3.18 3.98
C MET A 232 23.08 -4.42 3.24
N VAL A 233 23.98 -5.11 2.55
CA VAL A 233 23.73 -6.42 1.91
C VAL A 233 23.39 -7.47 2.96
N GLN A 234 22.34 -8.24 2.70
CA GLN A 234 21.90 -9.35 3.54
C GLN A 234 22.55 -10.65 3.04
N LYS A 235 23.70 -11.04 3.61
CA LYS A 235 24.57 -12.12 3.08
C LYS A 235 23.90 -13.48 2.89
N THR A 236 22.84 -13.77 3.66
CA THR A 236 22.12 -15.05 3.63
C THR A 236 20.84 -14.99 2.81
N ALA A 237 20.44 -13.81 2.34
CA ALA A 237 19.21 -13.60 1.59
C ALA A 237 19.37 -13.98 0.12
N ARG A 238 18.30 -14.53 -0.46
CA ARG A 238 18.22 -14.83 -1.89
C ARG A 238 17.15 -13.95 -2.55
N ARG A 239 17.52 -13.32 -3.67
CA ARG A 239 16.57 -12.57 -4.52
C ARG A 239 15.38 -13.42 -4.94
N GLY A 240 14.20 -12.80 -4.95
CA GLY A 240 12.94 -13.42 -5.34
C GLY A 240 12.45 -14.51 -4.39
N SER A 241 13.01 -14.60 -3.17
CA SER A 241 12.63 -15.63 -2.21
C SER A 241 11.69 -15.09 -1.13
N LEU A 242 10.63 -15.83 -0.86
CA LEU A 242 9.77 -15.67 0.32
C LEU A 242 10.19 -16.70 1.35
N ILE A 243 10.71 -16.24 2.49
CA ILE A 243 11.20 -17.11 3.57
C ILE A 243 10.39 -16.87 4.84
N ALA A 244 10.19 -17.91 5.65
CA ALA A 244 9.61 -17.73 6.97
C ALA A 244 10.57 -16.90 7.83
N ASP A 245 10.02 -15.96 8.58
CA ASP A 245 10.76 -15.17 9.55
C ASP A 245 9.97 -15.11 10.85
N SER A 246 10.67 -15.05 11.97
CA SER A 246 10.09 -14.75 13.27
C SER A 246 10.99 -13.85 14.10
N GLU A 247 12.23 -13.62 13.64
CA GLU A 247 13.21 -12.81 14.34
C GLU A 247 12.81 -11.34 14.30
N ARG A 248 12.25 -10.88 13.17
CA ARG A 248 11.74 -9.51 13.01
C ARG A 248 10.25 -9.39 13.30
N GLY A 249 9.65 -10.46 13.83
CA GLY A 249 8.27 -10.47 14.29
C GLY A 249 7.22 -10.55 13.19
N HIS A 250 7.61 -10.66 11.91
CA HIS A 250 6.72 -10.98 10.80
C HIS A 250 6.48 -12.50 10.73
N ASP A 251 5.62 -12.97 9.82
CA ASP A 251 5.49 -14.40 9.50
C ASP A 251 6.46 -14.78 8.35
N TYR A 252 6.70 -13.84 7.43
CA TYR A 252 7.62 -14.01 6.30
C TYR A 252 8.43 -12.74 5.99
N ILE A 253 9.58 -12.93 5.32
CA ILE A 253 10.29 -11.89 4.58
C ILE A 253 10.26 -12.25 3.10
N TYR A 254 9.89 -11.28 2.26
CA TYR A 254 10.07 -11.37 0.82
C TYR A 254 11.25 -10.51 0.38
N TYR A 255 12.29 -11.16 -0.13
CA TYR A 255 13.40 -10.48 -0.76
C TYR A 255 13.07 -10.23 -2.23
N LEU A 256 12.90 -8.96 -2.60
CA LEU A 256 12.60 -8.58 -3.99
C LEU A 256 13.67 -9.09 -4.96
N ASP A 257 13.27 -9.43 -6.18
CA ASP A 257 14.20 -9.84 -7.24
C ASP A 257 14.81 -8.63 -7.96
N ILE A 258 15.60 -7.85 -7.23
CA ILE A 258 16.20 -6.58 -7.68
C ILE A 258 17.70 -6.52 -7.38
N ASP A 259 18.41 -5.61 -8.03
CA ASP A 259 19.85 -5.37 -7.82
C ASP A 259 20.17 -4.56 -6.55
N GLY A 260 19.15 -4.24 -5.76
CA GLY A 260 19.21 -3.33 -4.63
C GLY A 260 18.01 -2.39 -4.67
N PHE A 261 17.61 -1.86 -3.52
CA PHE A 261 16.64 -0.77 -3.48
C PHE A 261 17.20 0.49 -4.13
N THR A 262 16.32 1.27 -4.73
CA THR A 262 16.57 2.64 -5.17
C THR A 262 15.84 3.60 -4.25
N GLY A 263 16.54 4.60 -3.72
CA GLY A 263 15.91 5.61 -2.87
C GLY A 263 14.99 6.54 -3.68
N SER A 264 13.80 6.79 -3.16
CA SER A 264 12.82 7.74 -3.69
C SER A 264 12.61 8.89 -2.70
N ALA A 265 13.12 10.07 -3.05
CA ALA A 265 12.89 11.29 -2.28
C ALA A 265 11.43 11.78 -2.41
N PRO A 266 10.97 12.68 -1.52
CA PRO A 266 9.74 13.46 -1.70
C PRO A 266 9.77 14.35 -2.96
N GLN A 267 8.61 14.82 -3.41
CA GLN A 267 8.54 15.82 -4.48
C GLN A 267 9.14 17.15 -4.01
N GLN A 268 9.88 17.81 -4.89
CA GLN A 268 10.46 19.14 -4.65
C GLN A 268 9.46 20.25 -4.93
#